data_AF-A0A7K1KWH8-F1
#
_entry.id   AF-A0A7K1KWH8-F1
#
_cell.length_a   1.000
_cell.length_b   1.000
_cell.length_c   1.000
_cell.angle_alpha   90.00
_cell.angle_beta   90.00
_cell.angle_gamma   90.00
#
_symmetry.space_group_name_H-M   'P 1'
#
loop_
_entity.id
_entity.type
_entity.pdbx_description
1 polymer ?
#
loop_
_entity_poly.entity_id
_entity_poly.type
_entity_poly.pdbx_seq_one_letter_code
_entity_poly.pdbx_strand_id
1 'polypeptide(L)'
;MSATRSSPGPRLMLPGLREVYDAYVREADALPSLPSALHAEVWASQRLGSLEGAAPDARAARAALADLIVCLRAAGTPGARAFLRVLAAIGPPEGRAAAGGAADASPAPAAPWEGALGRVVPGQAWLIQEGPLDGDRLVCEFRYEGAGTAGMHAIAVRLAYGGALTEAVAVGDVAALMAAARTAMQAELCVVQPCGAAAAGARLRAALHGAEPPPETCYPALALARHRAGLLCGDDPPHPPERA
;
A
#
# COMPACT_ATOMS: atom_id res chain seq x y z
N MET A 1 48.06 13.72 2.77
CA MET A 1 47.14 12.65 2.34
C MET A 1 46.08 12.48 3.42
N SER A 2 44.94 13.16 3.26
CA SER A 2 43.85 13.11 4.24
C SER A 2 43.04 11.85 4.01
N ALA A 3 43.19 10.86 4.89
CA ALA A 3 42.29 9.72 4.96
C ALA A 3 40.91 10.20 5.38
N THR A 4 39.95 10.19 4.45
CA THR A 4 38.53 10.30 4.76
C THR A 4 38.18 9.16 5.70
N ARG A 5 37.96 9.47 6.98
CA ARG A 5 37.43 8.50 7.94
C ARG A 5 36.03 8.11 7.49
N SER A 6 35.86 6.88 7.00
CA SER A 6 34.54 6.27 6.88
C SER A 6 33.88 6.31 8.25
N SER A 7 32.84 7.13 8.40
CA SER A 7 32.00 7.05 9.59
C SER A 7 31.40 5.65 9.66
N PRO A 8 31.40 4.99 10.83
CA PRO A 8 30.76 3.70 10.97
C PRO A 8 29.29 3.88 10.60
N GLY A 9 28.83 3.12 9.60
CA GLY A 9 27.45 3.15 9.15
C GLY A 9 26.46 2.83 10.29
N PRO A 10 25.16 3.06 10.08
CA PRO A 10 24.16 2.79 11.10
C PRO A 10 24.26 1.36 11.63
N ARG A 11 24.06 1.20 12.94
CA ARG A 11 24.01 -0.10 13.61
C ARG A 11 22.66 -0.75 13.32
N LEU A 12 22.67 -1.79 12.50
CA LEU A 12 21.49 -2.52 12.03
C LEU A 12 21.19 -3.72 12.94
N MET A 13 19.91 -4.05 13.10
CA MET A 13 19.44 -5.26 13.79
C MET A 13 19.68 -6.51 12.96
N LEU A 14 19.55 -6.40 11.64
CA LEU A 14 19.75 -7.44 10.63
C LEU A 14 20.88 -7.02 9.68
N PRO A 15 22.13 -7.01 10.13
CA PRO A 15 23.26 -6.52 9.33
C PRO A 15 23.50 -7.30 8.04
N GLY A 16 23.04 -8.56 7.96
CA GLY A 16 23.11 -9.38 6.75
C GLY A 16 22.22 -8.90 5.60
N LEU A 17 21.25 -8.01 5.86
CA LEU A 17 20.38 -7.42 4.84
C LEU A 17 20.89 -6.08 4.29
N ARG A 18 22.11 -5.66 4.65
CA ARG A 18 22.68 -4.37 4.26
C ARG A 18 22.61 -4.12 2.76
N GLU A 19 22.98 -5.10 1.94
CA GLU A 19 22.95 -4.96 0.48
C GLU A 19 21.53 -4.75 -0.07
N VAL A 20 20.52 -5.37 0.57
CA VAL A 20 19.10 -5.18 0.23
C VAL A 20 18.65 -3.76 0.58
N TYR A 21 19.02 -3.27 1.76
CA TYR A 21 18.70 -1.89 2.15
C TYR A 21 19.38 -0.86 1.25
N ASP A 22 20.65 -1.08 0.91
CA ASP A 22 21.40 -0.21 0.00
C ASP A 22 20.77 -0.22 -1.40
N ALA A 23 20.27 -1.37 -1.86
CA ALA A 23 19.51 -1.44 -3.11
C ALA A 23 18.23 -0.61 -3.06
N TYR A 24 17.43 -0.75 -2.00
CA TYR A 24 16.20 0.05 -1.83
C TYR A 24 16.48 1.55 -1.75
N VAL A 25 17.55 1.96 -1.07
CA VAL A 25 17.98 3.37 -1.03
C VAL A 25 18.31 3.88 -2.43
N ARG A 26 19.10 3.13 -3.22
CA ARG A 26 19.45 3.52 -4.60
C ARG A 26 18.22 3.59 -5.50
N GLU A 27 17.33 2.61 -5.43
CA GLU A 27 16.13 2.61 -6.26
C GLU A 27 15.15 3.73 -5.87
N ALA A 28 15.14 4.14 -4.60
CA ALA A 28 14.30 5.23 -4.13
C ALA A 28 14.62 6.56 -4.81
N ASP A 29 15.82 6.74 -5.39
CA ASP A 29 16.17 7.97 -6.13
C ASP A 29 15.26 8.22 -7.34
N ALA A 30 14.57 7.19 -7.85
CA ALA A 30 13.55 7.34 -8.90
C ALA A 30 12.18 7.80 -8.39
N LEU A 31 11.90 7.70 -7.07
CA LEU A 31 10.58 8.06 -6.53
C LEU A 31 10.13 9.49 -6.86
N PRO A 32 10.97 10.54 -6.70
CA PRO A 32 10.52 11.90 -6.90
C PRO A 32 10.07 12.21 -8.34
N SER A 33 10.53 11.43 -9.33
CA SER A 33 10.14 11.58 -10.73
C SER A 33 8.88 10.81 -11.12
N LEU A 34 8.31 10.01 -10.19
CA LEU A 34 7.06 9.31 -10.46
C LEU A 34 5.89 10.29 -10.66
N PRO A 35 4.94 9.94 -11.54
CA PRO A 35 3.93 10.90 -12.00
C PRO A 35 2.84 11.20 -10.98
N SER A 36 2.62 10.33 -9.98
CA SER A 36 1.57 10.54 -8.97
C SER A 36 1.81 9.78 -7.66
N ALA A 37 1.03 10.13 -6.64
CA ALA A 37 1.02 9.47 -5.34
C ALA A 37 0.69 7.97 -5.46
N LEU A 38 -0.23 7.59 -6.36
CA LEU A 38 -0.55 6.17 -6.59
C LEU A 38 0.66 5.39 -7.06
N HIS A 39 1.44 5.94 -8.00
CA HIS A 39 2.63 5.26 -8.52
C HIS A 39 3.68 5.09 -7.42
N ALA A 40 3.88 6.12 -6.59
CA ALA A 40 4.79 6.04 -5.45
C ALA A 40 4.32 5.00 -4.39
N GLU A 41 3.02 4.97 -4.10
CA GLU A 41 2.41 4.01 -3.18
C GLU A 41 2.51 2.56 -3.68
N VAL A 42 2.23 2.32 -4.97
CA VAL A 42 2.39 0.99 -5.59
C VAL A 42 3.86 0.57 -5.57
N TRP A 43 4.78 1.46 -5.96
CA TRP A 43 6.21 1.19 -5.94
C TRP A 43 6.69 0.79 -4.53
N ALA A 44 6.30 1.55 -3.51
CA ALA A 44 6.71 1.28 -2.13
C ALA A 44 6.06 0.00 -1.59
N SER A 45 4.78 -0.22 -1.91
CA SER A 45 4.06 -1.45 -1.54
C SER A 45 4.76 -2.69 -2.08
N GLN A 46 5.30 -2.64 -3.31
CA GLN A 46 6.07 -3.75 -3.86
C GLN A 46 7.32 -4.06 -3.04
N ARG A 47 8.08 -3.04 -2.65
CA ARG A 47 9.30 -3.20 -1.85
C ARG A 47 9.01 -3.69 -0.43
N LEU A 48 7.97 -3.15 0.19
CA LEU A 48 7.47 -3.62 1.48
C LEU A 48 7.02 -5.08 1.41
N GLY A 49 6.29 -5.44 0.36
CA GLY A 49 5.86 -6.80 0.10
C GLY A 49 7.03 -7.78 -0.06
N SER A 50 8.05 -7.41 -0.83
CA SER A 50 9.27 -8.24 -0.95
C SER A 50 9.99 -8.41 0.39
N LEU A 51 10.04 -7.36 1.21
CA LEU A 51 10.66 -7.42 2.53
C LEU A 51 9.86 -8.30 3.50
N GLU A 52 8.53 -8.17 3.50
CA GLU A 52 7.61 -8.95 4.34
C GLU A 52 7.59 -10.42 3.93
N GLY A 53 7.47 -10.71 2.62
CA GLY A 53 7.42 -12.08 2.10
C GLY A 53 8.73 -12.86 2.24
N ALA A 54 9.87 -12.17 2.33
CA ALA A 54 11.16 -12.80 2.60
C ALA A 54 11.42 -13.02 4.10
N ALA A 55 10.61 -12.45 5.00
CA ALA A 55 10.81 -12.56 6.43
C ALA A 55 10.27 -13.91 6.95
N PRO A 56 11.04 -14.65 7.78
CA PRO A 56 10.59 -15.93 8.33
C PRO A 56 9.44 -15.79 9.34
N ASP A 57 9.32 -14.62 9.98
CA ASP A 57 8.27 -14.32 10.94
C ASP A 57 8.03 -12.81 11.06
N ALA A 58 6.95 -12.43 11.75
CA ALA A 58 6.56 -11.03 11.97
C ALA A 58 7.61 -10.23 12.76
N ARG A 59 8.43 -10.87 13.61
CA ARG A 59 9.48 -10.17 14.36
C ARG A 59 10.62 -9.79 13.43
N ALA A 60 11.01 -10.68 12.52
CA ALA A 60 12.01 -10.42 11.50
C ALA A 60 11.53 -9.34 10.52
N ALA A 61 10.27 -9.38 10.09
CA ALA A 61 9.68 -8.34 9.23
C ALA A 61 9.75 -6.96 9.90
N ARG A 62 9.39 -6.86 11.18
CA ARG A 62 9.47 -5.60 11.95
C ARG A 62 10.90 -5.09 12.10
N ALA A 63 11.85 -5.98 12.39
CA ALA A 63 13.27 -5.61 12.48
C ALA A 63 13.79 -5.11 11.13
N ALA A 64 13.40 -5.76 10.04
CA ALA A 64 13.81 -5.36 8.70
C ALA A 64 13.24 -3.99 8.29
N LEU A 65 11.97 -3.72 8.63
CA LEU A 65 11.36 -2.41 8.43
C LEU A 65 12.06 -1.31 9.23
N ALA A 66 12.40 -1.58 10.50
CA ALA A 66 13.11 -0.63 11.35
C ALA A 66 14.49 -0.28 10.79
N ASP A 67 15.25 -1.28 10.35
CA ASP A 67 16.55 -1.09 9.70
C ASP A 67 16.44 -0.32 8.38
N LEU A 68 15.42 -0.62 7.56
CA LEU A 68 15.16 0.13 6.33
C LEU A 68 14.92 1.62 6.61
N ILE A 69 14.10 1.95 7.62
CA ILE A 69 13.84 3.34 8.02
C ILE A 69 15.15 4.03 8.44
N VAL A 70 16.00 3.32 9.20
CA VAL A 70 17.32 3.84 9.62
C VAL A 70 18.23 4.09 8.41
N CYS A 71 18.29 3.16 7.46
CA CYS A 71 19.09 3.31 6.24
C CYS A 71 18.59 4.46 5.36
N LEU A 72 17.28 4.58 5.14
CA LEU A 72 16.69 5.68 4.38
C LEU A 72 16.97 7.04 5.05
N ARG A 73 16.82 7.12 6.38
CA ARG A 73 17.16 8.32 7.13
C ARG A 73 18.64 8.69 6.98
N ALA A 74 19.53 7.72 7.07
CA ALA A 74 20.97 7.94 6.95
C ALA A 74 21.37 8.38 5.52
N ALA A 75 20.68 7.88 4.50
CA ALA A 75 20.92 8.25 3.11
C ALA A 75 20.59 9.73 2.83
N GLY A 76 19.51 10.25 3.40
CA GLY A 76 19.17 11.68 3.33
C GLY A 76 18.89 12.21 1.91
N THR A 77 18.73 11.35 0.91
CA THR A 77 18.43 11.75 -0.47
C THR A 77 16.95 12.16 -0.62
N PRO A 78 16.59 12.92 -1.67
CA PRO A 78 15.18 13.20 -1.98
C PRO A 78 14.36 11.92 -2.15
N GLY A 79 14.94 10.90 -2.79
CA GLY A 79 14.33 9.59 -2.94
C GLY A 79 14.08 8.88 -1.61
N ALA A 80 15.08 8.86 -0.74
CA ALA A 80 14.94 8.25 0.58
C ALA A 80 13.90 8.98 1.44
N ARG A 81 13.86 10.31 1.39
CA ARG A 81 12.81 11.11 2.05
C ARG A 81 11.42 10.79 1.48
N ALA A 82 11.28 10.70 0.16
CA ALA A 82 10.03 10.35 -0.49
C ALA A 82 9.56 8.94 -0.08
N PHE A 83 10.48 7.96 0.01
CA PHE A 83 10.13 6.62 0.49
C PHE A 83 9.66 6.66 1.95
N LEU A 84 10.35 7.37 2.83
CA LEU A 84 9.92 7.54 4.22
C LEU A 84 8.51 8.17 4.33
N ARG A 85 8.17 9.12 3.45
CA ARG A 85 6.81 9.69 3.37
C ARG A 85 5.76 8.65 2.97
N VAL A 86 6.06 7.81 1.99
CA VAL A 86 5.14 6.73 1.58
C VAL A 86 4.97 5.70 2.70
N LEU A 87 6.07 5.33 3.39
CA LEU A 87 6.02 4.46 4.57
C LEU A 87 5.15 5.05 5.69
N ALA A 88 5.27 6.35 5.94
CA ALA A 88 4.45 7.05 6.93
C ALA A 88 2.95 7.03 6.56
N ALA A 89 2.63 7.13 5.28
CA ALA A 89 1.25 7.19 4.79
C ALA A 89 0.57 5.82 4.75
N ILE A 90 1.20 4.81 4.13
CA ILE A 90 0.56 3.52 3.83
C ILE A 90 1.30 2.30 4.39
N GLY A 91 2.47 2.48 5.00
CA GLY A 91 3.27 1.37 5.52
C GLY A 91 2.66 0.65 6.73
N PRO A 92 3.35 -0.37 7.29
CA PRO A 92 2.90 -1.06 8.48
C PRO A 92 2.77 -0.11 9.69
N PRO A 93 1.70 -0.23 10.52
CA PRO A 93 1.41 0.70 11.61
C PRO A 93 2.60 0.98 12.54
N GLU A 94 3.37 -0.05 12.87
CA GLU A 94 4.54 0.01 13.75
C GLU A 94 5.68 0.91 13.23
N GLY A 95 5.76 1.12 11.91
CA GLY A 95 6.80 1.93 11.28
C GLY A 95 6.38 3.36 10.93
N ARG A 96 5.07 3.65 10.89
CA ARG A 96 4.55 4.91 10.34
C ARG A 96 5.08 6.15 11.05
N ALA A 97 5.02 6.17 12.38
CA ALA A 97 5.46 7.30 13.18
C ALA A 97 6.97 7.56 13.04
N ALA A 98 7.78 6.50 13.08
CA ALA A 98 9.22 6.58 12.92
C ALA A 98 9.62 7.07 11.51
N ALA A 99 8.95 6.55 10.48
CA ALA A 99 9.17 6.99 9.10
C ALA A 99 8.76 8.46 8.89
N GLY A 100 7.62 8.87 9.45
CA GLY A 100 7.15 10.26 9.40
C GLY A 100 8.13 11.22 10.05
N GLY A 101 8.56 10.93 11.28
CA GLY A 101 9.55 11.76 11.98
C GLY A 101 10.90 11.80 11.26
N ALA A 102 11.34 10.71 10.64
CA ALA A 102 12.56 10.68 9.83
C ALA A 102 12.43 11.51 8.54
N ALA A 103 11.26 11.49 7.89
CA ALA A 103 10.98 12.32 6.71
C ALA A 103 10.88 13.81 7.05
N ASP A 104 10.27 14.16 8.19
CA ASP A 104 10.16 15.54 8.69
C ASP A 104 11.52 16.14 9.04
N ALA A 105 12.43 15.33 9.58
CA ALA A 105 13.79 15.77 9.91
C ALA A 105 14.72 15.88 8.69
N SER A 106 14.30 15.41 7.51
CA SER A 106 15.13 15.45 6.31
C SER A 106 15.04 16.83 5.62
N PRO A 107 16.18 17.46 5.28
CA PRO A 107 16.21 18.74 4.57
C PRO A 107 15.96 18.57 3.05
N ALA A 108 15.86 17.34 2.55
CA ALA A 108 15.68 17.10 1.13
C ALA A 108 14.34 17.66 0.62
N PRO A 109 14.26 18.14 -0.64
CA PRO A 109 13.03 18.67 -1.21
C PRO A 109 11.92 17.61 -1.25
N ALA A 110 10.68 18.08 -1.10
CA ALA A 110 9.49 17.24 -1.25
C ALA A 110 9.18 16.95 -2.71
N ALA A 111 8.78 15.72 -3.02
CA ALA A 111 8.23 15.38 -4.32
C ALA A 111 6.84 16.03 -4.51
N PRO A 112 6.43 16.38 -5.75
CA PRO A 112 5.19 17.10 -6.01
C PRO A 112 3.91 16.38 -5.54
N TRP A 113 3.94 15.05 -5.45
CA TRP A 113 2.81 14.21 -5.09
C TRP A 113 2.73 13.87 -3.59
N GLU A 114 3.71 14.26 -2.76
CA GLU A 114 3.78 13.83 -1.36
C GLU A 114 2.56 14.24 -0.54
N GLY A 115 2.02 15.44 -0.79
CA GLY A 115 0.86 15.95 -0.05
C GLY A 115 -0.39 15.08 -0.21
N ALA A 116 -0.48 14.31 -1.31
CA ALA A 116 -1.63 13.49 -1.63
C ALA A 116 -1.53 12.05 -1.08
N LEU A 117 -0.37 11.64 -0.56
CA LEU A 117 -0.13 10.25 -0.15
C LEU A 117 -1.15 9.74 0.86
N GLY A 118 -1.73 8.57 0.57
CA GLY A 118 -2.72 7.89 1.39
C GLY A 118 -4.06 8.63 1.54
N ARG A 119 -4.19 9.85 1.00
CA ARG A 119 -5.38 10.70 1.08
C ARG A 119 -6.31 10.41 -0.08
N VAL A 120 -7.01 9.30 0.03
CA VAL A 120 -8.01 8.90 -0.96
C VAL A 120 -9.38 8.79 -0.31
N VAL A 121 -10.41 9.06 -1.11
CA VAL A 121 -11.81 8.88 -0.74
C VAL A 121 -12.29 7.57 -1.35
N PRO A 122 -12.92 6.68 -0.57
CA PRO A 122 -13.52 5.47 -1.12
C PRO A 122 -14.66 5.81 -2.07
N GLY A 123 -14.75 5.05 -3.16
CA GLY A 123 -15.82 5.12 -4.16
C GLY A 123 -16.78 3.94 -4.03
N GLN A 124 -17.20 3.40 -5.18
CA GLN A 124 -18.07 2.22 -5.21
C GLN A 124 -17.27 0.96 -4.82
N ALA A 125 -17.96 0.00 -4.19
CA ALA A 125 -17.44 -1.35 -4.02
C ALA A 125 -18.36 -2.37 -4.72
N TRP A 126 -17.76 -3.41 -5.27
CA TRP A 126 -18.44 -4.51 -5.93
C TRP A 126 -17.97 -5.85 -5.42
N LEU A 127 -18.92 -6.78 -5.37
CA LEU A 127 -18.69 -8.20 -5.23
C LEU A 127 -18.88 -8.86 -6.60
N ILE A 128 -17.86 -9.57 -7.06
CA ILE A 128 -17.87 -10.35 -8.29
C ILE A 128 -17.74 -11.82 -7.89
N GLN A 129 -18.66 -12.65 -8.37
CA GLN A 129 -18.69 -14.10 -8.11
C GLN A 129 -18.67 -14.83 -9.45
N GLU A 130 -17.59 -15.55 -9.75
CA GLU A 130 -17.38 -16.26 -11.03
C GLU A 130 -18.00 -17.68 -11.03
N GLY A 131 -18.32 -18.21 -9.84
CA GLY A 131 -18.95 -19.51 -9.67
C GLY A 131 -19.08 -19.86 -8.18
N PRO A 132 -19.86 -20.89 -7.82
CA PRO A 132 -20.10 -21.25 -6.42
C PRO A 132 -18.85 -21.72 -5.67
N LEU A 133 -17.79 -22.11 -6.39
CA LEU A 133 -16.54 -22.62 -5.81
C LEU A 133 -15.33 -21.70 -6.04
N ASP A 134 -15.44 -20.70 -6.90
CA ASP A 134 -14.32 -19.83 -7.30
C ASP A 134 -14.03 -18.70 -6.30
N GLY A 135 -14.83 -18.66 -5.23
CA GLY A 135 -14.76 -17.67 -4.18
C GLY A 135 -15.29 -16.31 -4.61
N ASP A 136 -14.95 -15.30 -3.80
CA ASP A 136 -15.45 -13.95 -3.96
C ASP A 136 -14.31 -13.03 -4.40
N ARG A 137 -14.58 -12.16 -5.39
CA ARG A 137 -13.69 -11.06 -5.74
C ARG A 137 -14.33 -9.74 -5.31
N LEU A 138 -13.67 -9.05 -4.38
CA LEU A 138 -14.05 -7.71 -3.95
C LEU A 138 -13.26 -6.68 -4.76
N VAL A 139 -13.94 -5.73 -5.40
CA VAL A 139 -13.33 -4.60 -6.10
C VAL A 139 -13.78 -3.32 -5.41
N CYS A 140 -12.85 -2.58 -4.82
CA CYS A 140 -13.15 -1.33 -4.10
C CYS A 140 -12.45 -0.15 -4.77
N GLU A 141 -13.21 0.84 -5.21
CA GLU A 141 -12.69 2.06 -5.83
C GLU A 141 -12.18 3.06 -4.80
N PHE A 142 -11.20 3.85 -5.24
CA PHE A 142 -10.64 4.97 -4.52
C PHE A 142 -10.28 6.09 -5.48
N ARG A 143 -10.35 7.32 -5.01
CA ARG A 143 -9.90 8.50 -5.75
C ARG A 143 -9.08 9.42 -4.87
N TYR A 144 -8.02 10.02 -5.44
CA TYR A 144 -7.35 11.14 -4.81
C TYR A 144 -8.22 12.40 -4.93
N GLU A 145 -8.35 13.17 -3.85
CA GLU A 145 -9.07 14.44 -3.87
C GLU A 145 -8.46 15.40 -4.91
N GLY A 146 -9.31 16.11 -5.65
CA GLY A 146 -8.86 17.07 -6.66
C GLY A 146 -8.29 16.48 -7.95
N ALA A 147 -8.09 15.15 -8.04
CA ALA A 147 -7.49 14.50 -9.21
C ALA A 147 -8.50 14.05 -10.29
N GLY A 148 -9.80 14.26 -10.06
CA GLY A 148 -10.85 13.80 -10.97
C GLY A 148 -10.77 12.30 -11.27
N THR A 149 -10.95 11.92 -12.54
CA THR A 149 -10.82 10.53 -12.99
C THR A 149 -9.36 10.05 -13.11
N ALA A 150 -8.39 10.97 -13.22
CA ALA A 150 -6.97 10.62 -13.33
C ALA A 150 -6.38 10.06 -12.03
N GLY A 151 -7.03 10.30 -10.88
CA GLY A 151 -6.68 9.72 -9.60
C GLY A 151 -7.50 8.47 -9.22
N MET A 152 -8.37 7.99 -10.11
CA MET A 152 -9.22 6.83 -9.86
C MET A 152 -8.40 5.55 -9.97
N HIS A 153 -8.57 4.68 -8.98
CA HIS A 153 -7.96 3.35 -8.94
C HIS A 153 -8.84 2.43 -8.10
N ALA A 154 -8.55 1.13 -8.12
CA ALA A 154 -9.21 0.17 -7.25
C ALA A 154 -8.21 -0.77 -6.60
N ILE A 155 -8.64 -1.40 -5.50
CA ILE A 155 -8.02 -2.63 -5.01
C ILE A 155 -8.98 -3.76 -5.34
N ALA A 156 -8.47 -4.76 -6.07
CA ALA A 156 -9.19 -6.00 -6.32
C ALA A 156 -8.56 -7.11 -5.49
N VAL A 157 -9.39 -7.78 -4.68
CA VAL A 157 -8.97 -8.85 -3.78
C VAL A 157 -9.80 -10.08 -4.07
N ARG A 158 -9.15 -11.21 -4.30
CA ARG A 158 -9.82 -12.52 -4.40
C ARG A 158 -9.70 -13.24 -3.08
N LEU A 159 -10.83 -13.78 -2.65
CA LEU A 159 -10.98 -14.58 -1.45
C LEU A 159 -11.48 -15.96 -1.86
N ALA A 160 -10.82 -17.02 -1.41
CA ALA A 160 -11.32 -18.38 -1.58
C ALA A 160 -12.60 -18.61 -0.76
N TYR A 161 -13.24 -19.75 -0.98
CA TYR A 161 -14.29 -20.24 -0.10
C TYR A 161 -13.77 -20.30 1.36
N GLY A 162 -14.51 -19.70 2.30
CA GLY A 162 -14.07 -19.53 3.69
C GLY A 162 -13.33 -18.22 3.98
N GLY A 163 -13.10 -17.37 2.97
CA GLY A 163 -12.59 -16.00 3.16
C GLY A 163 -11.07 -15.87 3.19
N ALA A 164 -10.33 -16.93 2.89
CA ALA A 164 -8.87 -16.90 2.80
C ALA A 164 -8.39 -16.06 1.61
N LEU A 165 -7.36 -15.25 1.80
CA LEU A 165 -6.79 -14.39 0.77
C LEU A 165 -6.06 -15.21 -0.30
N THR A 166 -6.41 -15.03 -1.57
CA THR A 166 -5.71 -15.70 -2.69
C THR A 166 -5.01 -14.75 -3.65
N GLU A 167 -5.53 -13.53 -3.78
CA GLU A 167 -4.99 -12.51 -4.69
C GLU A 167 -5.28 -11.11 -4.13
N ALA A 168 -4.32 -10.19 -4.26
CA ALA A 168 -4.53 -8.77 -4.01
C ALA A 168 -3.78 -7.97 -5.08
N VAL A 169 -4.50 -7.10 -5.81
CA VAL A 169 -3.91 -6.28 -6.89
C VAL A 169 -4.41 -4.85 -6.82
N ALA A 170 -3.50 -3.92 -7.15
CA ALA A 170 -3.84 -2.53 -7.41
C ALA A 170 -4.23 -2.37 -8.89
N VAL A 171 -5.37 -1.74 -9.14
CA VAL A 171 -5.95 -1.59 -10.48
C VAL A 171 -5.93 -0.11 -10.85
N GLY A 172 -5.13 0.24 -11.85
CA GLY A 172 -5.06 1.61 -12.38
C GLY A 172 -6.17 1.93 -13.39
N ASP A 173 -6.60 0.93 -14.18
CA ASP A 173 -7.68 1.10 -15.17
C ASP A 173 -8.95 0.40 -14.71
N VAL A 174 -9.68 1.08 -13.83
CA VAL A 174 -10.94 0.58 -13.27
C VAL A 174 -12.01 0.46 -14.37
N ALA A 175 -11.98 1.34 -15.37
CA ALA A 175 -12.95 1.32 -16.46
C ALA A 175 -12.82 0.06 -17.32
N ALA A 176 -11.58 -0.32 -17.67
CA ALA A 176 -11.31 -1.56 -18.39
C ALA A 176 -11.66 -2.80 -17.55
N LEU A 177 -11.32 -2.82 -16.26
CA LEU A 177 -11.71 -3.91 -15.35
C LEU A 177 -13.23 -4.08 -15.32
N MET A 178 -13.98 -3.00 -15.12
CA MET A 178 -15.44 -3.06 -15.04
C MET A 178 -16.08 -3.36 -16.41
N ALA A 179 -15.45 -2.98 -17.51
CA ALA A 179 -15.88 -3.41 -18.85
C ALA A 179 -15.72 -4.92 -19.03
N ALA A 180 -14.57 -5.49 -18.64
CA ALA A 180 -14.34 -6.93 -18.68
C ALA A 180 -15.33 -7.69 -17.77
N ALA A 181 -15.59 -7.19 -16.56
CA ALA A 181 -16.59 -7.76 -15.66
C ALA A 181 -18.01 -7.75 -16.27
N ARG A 182 -18.40 -6.67 -16.96
CA ARG A 182 -19.68 -6.61 -17.69
C ARG A 182 -19.75 -7.62 -18.83
N THR A 183 -18.67 -7.78 -19.59
CA THR A 183 -18.60 -8.80 -20.66
C THR A 183 -18.72 -10.21 -20.09
N ALA A 184 -18.03 -10.53 -18.99
CA ALA A 184 -18.15 -11.82 -18.32
C ALA A 184 -19.57 -12.07 -17.79
N MET A 185 -20.21 -11.04 -17.22
CA MET A 185 -21.60 -11.12 -16.75
C MET A 185 -22.59 -11.38 -17.90
N GLN A 186 -22.40 -10.74 -19.06
CA GLN A 186 -23.22 -10.98 -20.26
C GLN A 186 -23.05 -12.39 -20.83
N ALA A 187 -21.89 -13.01 -20.61
CA ALA A 187 -21.61 -14.39 -20.98
C ALA A 187 -22.02 -15.40 -19.89
N GLU A 188 -22.74 -14.94 -18.85
CA GLU A 188 -23.18 -15.77 -17.71
C GLU A 188 -22.03 -16.44 -16.94
N LEU A 189 -20.82 -15.86 -17.02
CA LEU A 189 -19.62 -16.37 -16.34
C LEU A 189 -19.41 -15.78 -14.94
N CYS A 190 -20.14 -14.72 -14.58
CA CYS A 190 -20.08 -14.17 -13.24
C CYS A 190 -21.33 -13.36 -12.90
N VAL A 191 -21.50 -13.11 -11.60
CA VAL A 191 -22.47 -12.17 -11.05
C VAL A 191 -21.71 -10.98 -10.47
N VAL A 192 -22.13 -9.76 -10.82
CA VAL A 192 -21.56 -8.51 -10.29
C VAL A 192 -22.63 -7.80 -9.47
N GLN A 193 -22.35 -7.54 -8.19
CA GLN A 193 -23.27 -6.90 -7.27
C GLN A 193 -22.60 -5.71 -6.58
N PRO A 194 -23.28 -4.56 -6.42
CA PRO A 194 -22.78 -3.52 -5.53
C PRO A 194 -22.76 -4.05 -4.09
N CYS A 195 -21.69 -3.74 -3.36
CA CYS A 195 -21.59 -4.05 -1.93
C CYS A 195 -21.30 -2.77 -1.13
N GLY A 196 -21.79 -2.73 0.12
CA GLY A 196 -21.54 -1.57 0.98
C GLY A 196 -20.06 -1.45 1.33
N ALA A 197 -19.49 -0.25 1.24
CA ALA A 197 -18.08 0.01 1.55
C ALA A 197 -17.68 -0.54 2.93
N ALA A 198 -18.49 -0.30 3.98
CA ALA A 198 -18.21 -0.81 5.32
C ALA A 198 -18.14 -2.35 5.38
N ALA A 199 -19.04 -3.04 4.68
CA ALA A 199 -19.05 -4.51 4.62
C ALA A 199 -17.85 -5.05 3.84
N ALA A 200 -17.51 -4.43 2.71
CA ALA A 200 -16.30 -4.75 1.96
C ALA A 200 -15.04 -4.53 2.82
N GLY A 201 -14.95 -3.39 3.51
CA GLY A 201 -13.84 -3.05 4.40
C GLY A 201 -13.64 -4.05 5.53
N ALA A 202 -14.72 -4.46 6.20
CA ALA A 202 -14.66 -5.48 7.25
C ALA A 202 -14.10 -6.82 6.72
N ARG A 203 -14.60 -7.26 5.56
CA ARG A 203 -14.14 -8.51 4.90
C ARG A 203 -12.68 -8.42 4.47
N LEU A 204 -12.29 -7.32 3.84
CA LEU A 204 -10.91 -7.11 3.38
C LEU A 204 -9.94 -7.07 4.55
N ARG A 205 -10.27 -6.39 5.66
CA ARG A 205 -9.39 -6.38 6.83
C ARG A 205 -9.22 -7.75 7.45
N ALA A 206 -10.31 -8.53 7.56
CA ALA A 206 -10.23 -9.89 8.07
C ALA A 206 -9.29 -10.76 7.23
N ALA A 207 -9.36 -10.64 5.89
CA ALA A 207 -8.49 -11.38 4.99
C ALA A 207 -7.03 -10.88 4.98
N LEU A 208 -6.81 -9.56 4.95
CA LEU A 208 -5.47 -8.95 4.82
C LEU A 208 -4.66 -8.93 6.13
N HIS A 209 -5.34 -9.10 7.26
CA HIS A 209 -4.75 -9.19 8.61
C HIS A 209 -5.01 -10.55 9.28
N GLY A 210 -5.39 -11.56 8.49
CA GLY A 210 -5.59 -12.92 8.96
C GLY A 210 -4.31 -13.52 9.56
N ALA A 211 -4.47 -14.64 10.28
CA ALA A 211 -3.35 -15.35 10.89
C ALA A 211 -2.52 -16.16 9.88
N GLU A 212 -3.11 -16.50 8.74
CA GLU A 212 -2.42 -17.21 7.67
C GLU A 212 -1.51 -16.26 6.88
N PRO A 213 -0.30 -16.69 6.53
CA PRO A 213 0.57 -15.89 5.69
C PRO A 213 -0.08 -15.69 4.31
N PRO A 214 -0.05 -14.47 3.76
CA PRO A 214 -0.63 -14.22 2.44
C PRO A 214 0.18 -14.95 1.35
N PRO A 215 -0.46 -15.38 0.25
CA PRO A 215 0.24 -15.94 -0.91
C PRO A 215 1.25 -14.95 -1.49
N GLU A 216 2.29 -15.49 -2.15
CA GLU A 216 3.38 -14.68 -2.71
C GLU A 216 2.88 -13.57 -3.66
N THR A 217 1.84 -13.88 -4.43
CA THR A 217 1.21 -12.97 -5.40
C THR A 217 0.55 -11.75 -4.75
N CYS A 218 0.24 -11.79 -3.47
CA CYS A 218 -0.43 -10.71 -2.75
C CYS A 218 0.54 -9.65 -2.23
N TYR A 219 1.78 -10.02 -1.92
CA TYR A 219 2.78 -9.12 -1.31
C TYR A 219 2.97 -7.80 -2.07
N PRO A 220 3.04 -7.76 -3.42
CA PRO A 220 3.24 -6.53 -4.17
C PRO A 220 2.25 -5.41 -3.83
N ALA A 221 0.98 -5.75 -3.57
CA ALA A 221 -0.08 -4.78 -3.30
C ALA A 221 -0.47 -4.72 -1.81
N LEU A 222 0.18 -5.49 -0.93
CA LEU A 222 -0.34 -5.78 0.40
C LEU A 222 -0.42 -4.54 1.31
N ALA A 223 0.63 -3.73 1.37
CA ALA A 223 0.64 -2.51 2.18
C ALA A 223 -0.44 -1.52 1.70
N LEU A 224 -0.54 -1.35 0.38
CA LEU A 224 -1.57 -0.52 -0.23
C LEU A 224 -2.98 -1.05 0.07
N ALA A 225 -3.22 -2.35 -0.14
CA ALA A 225 -4.51 -3.00 0.11
C ALA A 225 -4.94 -2.87 1.58
N ARG A 226 -4.03 -3.10 2.54
CA ARG A 226 -4.30 -2.93 3.97
C ARG A 226 -4.70 -1.48 4.31
N HIS A 227 -3.97 -0.50 3.78
CA HIS A 227 -4.31 0.91 3.96
C HIS A 227 -5.70 1.22 3.42
N ARG A 228 -5.98 0.81 2.18
CA ARG A 228 -7.28 1.03 1.52
C ARG A 228 -8.43 0.34 2.23
N ALA A 229 -8.25 -0.88 2.73
CA ALA A 229 -9.22 -1.58 3.55
C ALA A 229 -9.53 -0.86 4.88
N GLY A 230 -8.56 -0.14 5.43
CA GLY A 230 -8.74 0.74 6.59
C GLY A 230 -9.70 1.90 6.32
N LEU A 231 -9.70 2.46 5.11
CA LEU A 231 -10.52 3.63 4.74
C LEU A 231 -11.99 3.31 4.44
N LEU A 232 -12.33 2.03 4.27
CA LEU A 232 -13.67 1.60 3.85
C LEU A 232 -14.68 1.52 5.01
N CYS A 233 -14.22 1.51 6.26
CA CYS A 233 -15.11 1.66 7.42
C CYS A 233 -15.13 3.13 7.79
N GLY A 234 -16.15 3.86 7.34
CA GLY A 234 -16.36 5.21 7.80
C GLY A 234 -16.48 5.22 9.33
N ASP A 235 -15.48 5.78 10.00
CA ASP A 235 -15.81 6.73 11.05
C ASP A 235 -16.51 7.89 10.31
N ASP A 236 -17.78 8.13 10.62
CA ASP A 236 -18.51 9.30 10.12
C ASP A 236 -17.65 10.56 10.34
N PRO A 237 -17.47 11.44 9.33
CA PRO A 237 -17.01 12.78 9.65
C PRO A 237 -18.05 13.41 10.60
N PRO A 238 -17.64 14.03 11.73
CA PRO A 238 -18.59 14.67 12.62
C PRO A 238 -19.40 15.69 11.82
N HIS A 239 -20.71 15.45 11.73
CA HIS A 239 -21.64 16.42 11.15
C HIS A 239 -21.37 17.80 11.79
N PRO A 240 -21.12 18.86 11.02
CA PRO A 240 -21.11 20.19 11.60
C PRO A 240 -22.52 20.46 12.17
N PRO A 241 -22.63 21.09 13.36
CA PRO A 241 -23.93 21.39 13.94
C PRO A 241 -24.72 22.26 12.97
N GLU A 242 -25.94 21.82 12.63
CA GLU A 242 -26.92 22.65 11.95
C GLU A 242 -27.07 23.94 12.74
N ARG A 243 -26.77 25.06 12.08
CA ARG A 243 -27.02 26.39 12.64
C ARG A 243 -28.54 26.61 12.62
N ALA A 244 -29.11 26.74 13.81
CA ALA A 244 -30.41 27.36 14.05
C ALA A 244 -30.40 28.84 13.66
#